data_AF-A0A535NFZ0-F1
#
_entry.id   AF-A0A535NFZ0-F1
#
_cell.length_a   1.000
_cell.length_b   1.000
_cell.length_c   1.000
_cell.angle_alpha   90.00
_cell.angle_beta   90.00
_cell.angle_gamma   90.00
#
_symmetry.space_group_name_H-M   'P 1'
#
loop_
_entity.id
_entity.type
_entity.pdbx_description
1 polymer ?
#
loop_
_entity_poly.entity_id
_entity_poly.type
_entity_poly.pdbx_seq_one_letter_code
_entity_poly.pdbx_strand_id
1 'polypeptide(L)'
;MTVASTPWQRGRLGVMRGRPKLLFGQMYEDAAVELAVFPQSGRVFAIASAGTTSMALSRRGLDVTAVDINPAQIEYVRGRLGGAPIKQGTADRLFAIGRRFLPILGLSRTRLRKFLELDDAARQTEYWHRQLDTARFRLGLRLLINPVMLRTVYDRTFLKVVPPRFDRVMRRRLERCFSIHPNRTNPYAWRLLLGVDRPGEHPIAGVAERIELIQGDAATYLERCGKQSFDGFTLSNILDGTEQAYGERLMAAVRQSARPGALAVLRSFAEPAPGTATEWAERDRSMLWGTVSVTP
;
A
#
# COMPACT_ATOMS: atom_id res chain seq x y z
N MET A 1 -26.94 5.67 -14.34
CA MET A 1 -25.64 6.29 -13.98
C MET A 1 -24.53 5.42 -14.57
N THR A 2 -23.78 5.97 -15.52
CA THR A 2 -22.63 5.31 -16.13
C THR A 2 -21.54 5.14 -15.06
N VAL A 3 -21.13 3.90 -14.81
CA VAL A 3 -20.01 3.60 -13.93
C VAL A 3 -18.75 4.18 -14.60
N ALA A 4 -18.20 5.25 -14.05
CA ALA A 4 -16.93 5.81 -14.53
C ALA A 4 -15.86 4.71 -14.51
N SER A 5 -15.16 4.52 -15.62
CA SER A 5 -14.21 3.42 -15.75
C SER A 5 -12.95 3.72 -14.93
N THR A 6 -12.71 2.99 -13.85
CA THR A 6 -11.45 3.10 -13.09
C THR A 6 -10.45 2.02 -13.55
N PRO A 7 -9.13 2.25 -13.46
CA PRO A 7 -8.14 1.21 -13.76
C PRO A 7 -8.32 -0.05 -12.91
N TRP A 8 -8.82 0.13 -11.69
CA TRP A 8 -9.05 -0.91 -10.70
C TRP A 8 -10.21 -1.85 -11.05
N GLN A 9 -11.22 -1.39 -11.79
CA GLN A 9 -12.33 -2.23 -12.28
C GLN A 9 -11.87 -3.45 -13.07
N ARG A 10 -10.72 -3.33 -13.74
CA ARG A 10 -10.16 -4.43 -14.52
C ARG A 10 -9.57 -5.53 -13.62
N GLY A 11 -9.34 -5.26 -12.34
CA GLY A 11 -8.70 -6.16 -11.39
C GLY A 11 -7.30 -6.59 -11.83
N ARG A 12 -6.59 -5.69 -12.54
CA ARG A 12 -5.31 -5.94 -13.23
C ARG A 12 -4.48 -4.67 -13.26
N LEU A 13 -3.16 -4.79 -13.11
CA LEU A 13 -2.22 -3.66 -13.22
C LEU A 13 -1.99 -3.21 -14.68
N GLY A 14 -2.18 -4.10 -15.66
CA GLY A 14 -1.90 -3.87 -17.09
C GLY A 14 -3.13 -3.70 -18.00
N VAL A 15 -2.87 -3.52 -19.30
CA VAL A 15 -3.86 -3.10 -20.32
C VAL A 15 -4.65 -4.26 -20.95
N MET A 16 -4.19 -5.52 -20.84
CA MET A 16 -4.81 -6.67 -21.52
C MET A 16 -6.16 -7.11 -20.91
N ARG A 17 -7.17 -7.36 -21.77
CA ARG A 17 -8.51 -7.87 -21.40
C ARG A 17 -8.46 -9.30 -20.83
N GLY A 18 -9.40 -9.62 -19.93
CA GLY A 18 -9.63 -10.99 -19.40
C GLY A 18 -10.09 -10.99 -17.94
N ARG A 19 -10.26 -12.20 -17.35
CA ARG A 19 -10.76 -12.38 -15.97
C ARG A 19 -9.95 -11.59 -14.92
N PRO A 20 -10.61 -10.94 -13.93
CA PRO A 20 -9.93 -10.25 -12.83
C PRO A 20 -8.93 -11.19 -12.12
N LYS A 21 -7.79 -10.65 -11.68
CA LYS A 21 -6.73 -11.40 -10.99
C LYS A 21 -6.51 -10.85 -9.59
N LEU A 22 -5.99 -11.70 -8.71
CA LEU A 22 -5.46 -11.24 -7.43
C LEU A 22 -4.31 -10.24 -7.69
N LEU A 23 -4.46 -9.02 -7.18
CA LEU A 23 -3.46 -7.96 -7.33
C LEU A 23 -2.48 -7.94 -6.17
N PHE A 24 -3.02 -7.84 -4.96
CA PHE A 24 -2.28 -7.72 -3.71
C PHE A 24 -2.55 -8.94 -2.84
N GLY A 25 -1.60 -9.86 -2.82
CA GLY A 25 -1.58 -10.97 -1.88
C GLY A 25 -1.07 -10.55 -0.51
N GLN A 26 -0.14 -9.59 -0.49
CA GLN A 26 0.39 -8.95 0.71
C GLN A 26 0.02 -7.48 0.76
N MET A 27 -0.02 -6.93 1.98
CA MET A 27 -0.29 -5.51 2.20
C MET A 27 1.01 -4.71 2.16
N TYR A 28 0.94 -3.55 1.50
CA TYR A 28 2.05 -2.61 1.35
C TYR A 28 1.75 -1.26 2.02
N GLU A 29 0.96 -1.32 3.09
CA GLU A 29 0.47 -0.18 3.84
C GLU A 29 0.69 -0.48 5.32
N ASP A 30 1.25 0.49 6.03
CA ASP A 30 1.44 0.37 7.46
C ASP A 30 0.18 0.75 8.24
N ALA A 31 -0.54 -0.26 8.71
CA ALA A 31 -1.77 -0.09 9.47
C ALA A 31 -1.56 0.66 10.80
N ALA A 32 -0.31 0.82 11.27
CA ALA A 32 0.00 1.64 12.44
C ALA A 32 -0.39 3.11 12.24
N VAL A 33 -0.42 3.60 10.99
CA VAL A 33 -0.89 4.96 10.68
C VAL A 33 -2.37 5.09 11.03
N GLU A 34 -3.24 4.21 10.53
CA GLU A 34 -4.66 4.21 10.86
C GLU A 34 -4.91 4.00 12.35
N LEU A 35 -4.22 3.04 12.96
CA LEU A 35 -4.37 2.73 14.40
C LEU A 35 -3.96 3.89 15.31
N ALA A 36 -3.12 4.82 14.83
CA ALA A 36 -2.73 6.00 15.57
C ALA A 36 -3.76 7.13 15.54
N VAL A 37 -4.66 7.14 14.55
CA VAL A 37 -5.59 8.27 14.30
C VAL A 37 -7.06 7.91 14.41
N PHE A 38 -7.43 6.65 14.13
CA PHE A 38 -8.80 6.21 14.24
C PHE A 38 -9.22 6.02 15.71
N PRO A 39 -10.53 6.15 16.01
CA PRO A 39 -11.04 5.98 17.36
C PRO A 39 -10.87 4.54 17.86
N GLN A 40 -11.11 4.36 19.15
CA GLN A 40 -11.03 3.06 19.83
C GLN A 40 -12.12 2.08 19.41
N SER A 41 -13.27 2.62 18.98
CA SER A 41 -14.47 1.90 18.57
C SER A 41 -15.22 2.73 17.54
N GLY A 42 -16.09 2.10 16.76
CA GLY A 42 -16.85 2.77 15.70
C GLY A 42 -16.74 2.03 14.39
N ARG A 43 -17.29 2.64 13.33
CA ARG A 43 -17.36 2.04 12.00
C ARG A 43 -16.37 2.71 11.06
N VAL A 44 -15.54 1.95 10.37
CA VAL A 44 -14.55 2.46 9.41
C VAL A 44 -14.75 1.86 8.03
N PHE A 45 -14.54 2.70 7.01
CA PHE A 45 -14.51 2.28 5.62
C PHE A 45 -13.07 1.97 5.22
N ALA A 46 -12.84 0.86 4.53
CA ALA A 46 -11.53 0.48 4.05
C ALA A 46 -11.58 -0.04 2.61
N ILE A 47 -10.53 0.23 1.83
CA ILE A 47 -10.28 -0.54 0.61
C ILE A 47 -9.77 -1.93 1.00
N ALA A 48 -10.44 -2.99 0.53
CA ALA A 48 -10.17 -4.35 1.03
C ALA A 48 -8.73 -4.80 0.71
N SER A 49 -8.27 -4.63 -0.54
CA SER A 49 -6.89 -4.96 -0.95
C SER A 49 -6.48 -6.36 -0.46
N ALA A 50 -5.32 -6.54 0.18
CA ALA A 50 -4.88 -7.81 0.76
C ALA A 50 -5.58 -8.16 2.09
N GLY A 51 -6.41 -7.27 2.64
CA GLY A 51 -7.18 -7.44 3.88
C GLY A 51 -6.42 -7.17 5.18
N THR A 52 -5.10 -7.05 5.17
CA THR A 52 -4.28 -6.91 6.40
C THR A 52 -4.63 -5.66 7.21
N THR A 53 -4.84 -4.50 6.57
CA THR A 53 -5.27 -3.27 7.25
C THR A 53 -6.65 -3.46 7.88
N SER A 54 -7.62 -3.99 7.14
CA SER A 54 -8.97 -4.30 7.68
C SER A 54 -8.92 -5.25 8.88
N MET A 55 -8.09 -6.29 8.83
CA MET A 55 -7.93 -7.21 9.95
C MET A 55 -7.25 -6.57 11.16
N ALA A 56 -6.27 -5.68 10.95
CA ALA A 56 -5.63 -4.93 12.03
C ALA A 56 -6.62 -3.97 12.73
N LEU A 57 -7.45 -3.27 11.96
CA LEU A 57 -8.49 -2.38 12.47
C LEU A 57 -9.59 -3.15 13.19
N SER A 58 -10.05 -4.27 12.64
CA SER A 58 -11.05 -5.11 13.28
C SER A 58 -10.59 -5.68 14.61
N ARG A 59 -9.33 -6.12 14.71
CA ARG A 59 -8.72 -6.55 15.98
C ARG A 59 -8.62 -5.45 17.02
N ARG A 60 -8.61 -4.18 16.60
CA ARG A 60 -8.64 -3.03 17.51
C ARG A 60 -10.00 -2.84 18.18
N GLY A 61 -11.06 -3.46 17.62
CA GLY A 61 -12.45 -3.30 18.04
C GLY A 61 -13.31 -2.49 17.06
N LEU A 62 -12.79 -2.13 15.89
CA LEU A 62 -13.53 -1.37 14.89
C LEU A 62 -14.41 -2.28 14.02
N ASP A 63 -15.59 -1.78 13.64
CA ASP A 63 -16.46 -2.40 12.64
C ASP A 63 -16.03 -1.94 11.25
N VAL A 64 -15.40 -2.83 10.50
CA VAL A 64 -14.77 -2.51 9.21
C VAL A 64 -15.69 -2.90 8.08
N THR A 65 -16.08 -1.93 7.26
CA THR A 65 -16.63 -2.21 5.93
C THR A 65 -15.48 -2.13 4.93
N ALA A 66 -15.05 -3.30 4.42
CA ALA A 66 -13.98 -3.45 3.47
C ALA A 66 -14.53 -3.63 2.04
N VAL A 67 -14.29 -2.65 1.18
CA VAL A 67 -14.83 -2.57 -0.17
C VAL A 67 -13.72 -2.72 -1.21
N ASP A 68 -13.96 -3.54 -2.23
CA ASP A 68 -13.07 -3.65 -3.38
C ASP A 68 -13.87 -3.94 -4.64
N ILE A 69 -13.50 -3.28 -5.73
CA ILE A 69 -14.17 -3.44 -7.03
C ILE A 69 -13.72 -4.72 -7.73
N ASN A 70 -12.56 -5.25 -7.36
CA ASN A 70 -12.01 -6.49 -7.91
C ASN A 70 -12.57 -7.70 -7.16
N PRO A 71 -13.42 -8.54 -7.80
CA PRO A 71 -14.01 -9.71 -7.15
C PRO A 71 -12.95 -10.71 -6.66
N ALA A 72 -11.80 -10.83 -7.35
CA ALA A 72 -10.73 -11.73 -6.94
C ALA A 72 -10.06 -11.30 -5.63
N GLN A 73 -10.07 -10.00 -5.30
CA GLN A 73 -9.59 -9.50 -4.01
C GLN A 73 -10.58 -9.83 -2.89
N ILE A 74 -11.87 -9.60 -3.12
CA ILE A 74 -12.92 -9.94 -2.13
C ILE A 74 -12.93 -11.43 -1.82
N GLU A 75 -12.86 -12.29 -2.83
CA GLU A 75 -12.77 -13.74 -2.64
C GLU A 75 -11.51 -14.13 -1.87
N TYR A 76 -10.37 -13.51 -2.19
CA TYR A 76 -9.11 -13.74 -1.49
C TYR A 76 -9.20 -13.36 -0.02
N VAL A 77 -9.67 -12.14 0.29
CA VAL A 77 -9.81 -11.68 1.68
C VAL A 77 -10.80 -12.55 2.43
N ARG A 78 -11.94 -12.93 1.83
CA ARG A 78 -12.90 -13.87 2.44
C ARG A 78 -12.23 -15.19 2.80
N GLY A 79 -11.43 -15.75 1.89
CA GLY A 79 -10.65 -16.96 2.16
C GLY A 79 -9.67 -16.77 3.33
N ARG A 80 -8.93 -15.66 3.36
CA ARG A 80 -8.00 -15.35 4.47
C ARG A 80 -8.71 -15.24 5.82
N LEU A 81 -9.88 -14.61 5.84
CA LEU A 81 -10.71 -14.52 7.04
C LEU A 81 -11.17 -15.90 7.52
N GLY A 82 -11.37 -16.84 6.59
CA GLY A 82 -11.62 -18.27 6.86
C GLY A 82 -10.35 -19.11 7.11
N GLY A 83 -9.18 -18.49 7.28
CA GLY A 83 -7.92 -19.19 7.58
C GLY A 83 -7.14 -19.71 6.36
N ALA A 84 -7.56 -19.39 5.13
CA ALA A 84 -6.82 -19.77 3.94
C ALA A 84 -5.41 -19.12 3.93
N PRO A 85 -4.39 -19.82 3.42
CA PRO A 85 -3.03 -19.29 3.37
C PRO A 85 -2.92 -18.08 2.45
N ILE A 86 -1.90 -17.25 2.72
CA ILE A 86 -1.54 -16.13 1.86
C ILE A 86 -1.19 -16.63 0.45
N LYS A 87 -1.71 -15.96 -0.58
CA LYS A 87 -1.44 -16.24 -1.99
C LYS A 87 -0.70 -15.07 -2.62
N GLN A 88 0.13 -15.32 -3.62
CA GLN A 88 0.81 -14.25 -4.36
C GLN A 88 -0.10 -13.65 -5.43
N GLY A 89 -0.40 -12.36 -5.29
CA GLY A 89 -0.97 -11.50 -6.30
C GLY A 89 0.03 -11.04 -7.34
N THR A 90 -0.47 -10.29 -8.32
CA THR A 90 0.32 -9.78 -9.45
C THR A 90 1.43 -8.83 -8.98
N ALA A 91 1.15 -7.95 -8.02
CA ALA A 91 2.16 -7.04 -7.45
C ALA A 91 3.26 -7.82 -6.71
N ASP A 92 2.90 -8.84 -5.92
CA ASP A 92 3.87 -9.64 -5.17
C ASP A 92 4.84 -10.38 -6.09
N ARG A 93 4.34 -10.89 -7.22
CA ARG A 93 5.16 -11.55 -8.25
C ARG A 93 6.13 -10.59 -8.91
N LEU A 94 5.71 -9.35 -9.16
CA LEU A 94 6.59 -8.32 -9.72
C LEU A 94 7.74 -8.01 -8.75
N PHE A 95 7.44 -7.84 -7.45
CA PHE A 95 8.47 -7.68 -6.44
C PHE A 95 9.38 -8.91 -6.33
N ALA A 96 8.82 -10.13 -6.44
CA ALA A 96 9.61 -11.36 -6.43
C ALA A 96 10.57 -11.45 -7.63
N ILE A 97 10.15 -11.02 -8.82
CA ILE A 97 11.01 -10.92 -10.00
C ILE A 97 12.09 -9.86 -9.76
N GLY A 98 11.74 -8.66 -9.28
CA GLY A 98 12.70 -7.61 -8.95
C GLY A 98 13.78 -8.09 -7.96
N ARG A 99 13.38 -8.85 -6.92
CA ARG A 99 14.31 -9.45 -5.95
C ARG A 99 15.34 -10.40 -6.58
N ARG A 100 15.00 -11.11 -7.66
CA ARG A 100 15.95 -11.98 -8.37
C ARG A 100 17.11 -11.21 -9.01
N PHE A 101 16.92 -9.93 -9.32
CA PHE A 101 17.96 -9.07 -9.89
C PHE A 101 18.82 -8.40 -8.82
N LEU A 102 18.40 -8.34 -7.55
CA LEU A 102 19.15 -7.65 -6.48
C LEU A 102 20.62 -8.13 -6.35
N PRO A 103 20.95 -9.44 -6.43
CA PRO A 103 22.35 -9.88 -6.42
C PRO A 103 23.18 -9.29 -7.58
N ILE A 104 22.59 -9.19 -8.77
CA ILE A 104 23.19 -8.58 -9.95
C ILE A 104 23.38 -7.06 -9.75
N LEU A 105 22.67 -6.44 -8.80
CA LEU A 105 22.86 -5.04 -8.43
C LEU A 105 23.85 -4.84 -7.27
N GLY A 106 24.50 -5.90 -6.80
CA GLY A 106 25.43 -5.87 -5.66
C GLY A 106 24.77 -6.05 -4.29
N LEU A 107 23.46 -6.33 -4.27
CA LEU A 107 22.65 -6.54 -3.07
C LEU A 107 22.46 -8.04 -2.84
N SER A 108 23.51 -8.71 -2.35
CA SER A 108 23.44 -10.14 -2.04
C SER A 108 22.51 -10.41 -0.84
N ARG A 109 21.94 -11.62 -0.79
CA ARG A 109 21.06 -12.05 0.31
C ARG A 109 21.74 -11.87 1.69
N THR A 110 23.03 -12.18 1.78
CA THR A 110 23.82 -12.03 3.02
C THR A 110 23.95 -10.57 3.44
N ARG A 111 24.23 -9.65 2.50
CA ARG A 111 24.31 -8.21 2.80
C ARG A 111 22.96 -7.66 3.23
N LEU A 112 21.89 -8.03 2.51
CA LEU A 112 20.54 -7.61 2.86
C LEU A 112 20.09 -8.16 4.21
N ARG A 113 20.43 -9.41 4.56
CA ARG A 113 20.14 -9.96 5.89
C ARG A 113 20.88 -9.20 7.00
N LYS A 114 22.19 -8.99 6.85
CA LYS A 114 22.97 -8.20 7.82
C LYS A 114 22.39 -6.80 8.02
N PHE A 115 22.00 -6.15 6.92
CA PHE A 115 21.35 -4.85 6.96
C PHE A 115 20.01 -4.87 7.67
N LEU A 116 19.20 -5.91 7.44
CA LEU A 116 17.88 -6.05 8.04
C LEU A 116 17.89 -6.46 9.51
N GLU A 117 18.99 -7.05 9.99
CA GLU A 117 19.20 -7.40 11.39
C GLU A 117 19.64 -6.20 12.25
N LEU A 118 20.00 -5.07 11.63
CA LEU A 118 20.30 -3.83 12.35
C LEU A 118 19.04 -3.27 13.02
N ASP A 119 19.22 -2.71 14.22
CA ASP A 119 18.16 -2.12 15.03
C ASP A 119 18.42 -0.64 15.40
N ASP A 120 19.52 -0.08 14.87
CA ASP A 120 19.93 1.31 15.10
C ASP A 120 19.91 2.07 13.79
N ALA A 121 19.10 3.13 13.72
CA ALA A 121 18.87 3.89 12.50
C ALA A 121 20.14 4.54 11.94
N ALA A 122 21.02 5.05 12.81
CA ALA A 122 22.28 5.67 12.37
C ALA A 122 23.20 4.66 11.68
N ARG A 123 23.40 3.48 12.28
CA ARG A 123 24.17 2.37 11.69
C ARG A 123 23.53 1.84 10.41
N GLN A 124 22.20 1.79 10.34
CA GLN A 124 21.48 1.43 9.12
C GLN A 124 21.77 2.41 8.00
N THR A 125 21.62 3.71 8.24
CA THR A 125 21.90 4.75 7.24
C THR A 125 23.35 4.69 6.78
N GLU A 126 24.30 4.52 7.69
CA GLU A 126 25.70 4.32 7.31
C GLU A 126 25.89 3.08 6.43
N TYR A 127 25.31 1.94 6.83
CA TYR A 127 25.40 0.69 6.06
C TYR A 127 24.75 0.83 4.68
N TRP A 128 23.59 1.49 4.59
CA TRP A 128 22.91 1.80 3.34
C TRP A 128 23.84 2.55 2.39
N HIS A 129 24.41 3.68 2.84
CA HIS A 129 25.29 4.49 2.00
C HIS A 129 26.58 3.78 1.59
N ARG A 130 27.20 3.01 2.51
CA ARG A 130 28.50 2.38 2.26
C ARG A 130 28.40 1.07 1.49
N GLN A 131 27.36 0.28 1.70
CA GLN A 131 27.30 -1.12 1.25
C GLN A 131 26.21 -1.42 0.23
N LEU A 132 25.11 -0.67 0.22
CA LEU A 132 23.93 -0.98 -0.58
C LEU A 132 23.68 0.06 -1.69
N ASP A 133 23.76 1.35 -1.38
CA ASP A 133 23.52 2.47 -2.30
C ASP A 133 24.72 2.78 -3.22
N THR A 134 25.28 1.73 -3.81
CA THR A 134 26.45 1.79 -4.70
C THR A 134 26.10 2.31 -6.08
N ALA A 135 27.09 2.78 -6.84
CA ALA A 135 26.90 3.19 -8.25
C ALA A 135 26.23 2.10 -9.11
N ARG A 136 26.57 0.82 -8.86
CA ARG A 136 25.96 -0.35 -9.50
C ARG A 136 24.46 -0.45 -9.20
N PHE A 137 24.08 -0.31 -7.94
CA PHE A 137 22.67 -0.32 -7.54
C PHE A 137 21.92 0.88 -8.15
N ARG A 138 22.50 2.08 -8.08
CA ARG A 138 21.90 3.30 -8.64
C ARG A 138 21.62 3.17 -10.14
N LEU A 139 22.59 2.66 -10.90
CA LEU A 139 22.43 2.42 -12.34
C LEU A 139 21.39 1.32 -12.62
N GLY A 140 21.46 0.21 -11.88
CA GLY A 140 20.52 -0.89 -12.03
C GLY A 140 19.08 -0.48 -11.76
N LEU A 141 18.83 0.24 -10.68
CA LEU A 141 17.50 0.75 -10.36
C LEU A 141 17.01 1.72 -11.43
N ARG A 142 17.87 2.63 -11.91
CA ARG A 142 17.57 3.52 -13.03
C ARG A 142 17.12 2.76 -14.27
N LEU A 143 17.70 1.59 -14.55
CA LEU A 143 17.32 0.77 -15.70
C LEU A 143 16.03 -0.01 -15.45
N LEU A 144 15.84 -0.59 -14.25
CA LEU A 144 14.70 -1.47 -13.96
C LEU A 144 13.37 -0.73 -13.77
N ILE A 145 13.38 0.48 -13.20
CA ILE A 145 12.15 1.24 -12.93
C ILE A 145 12.04 2.53 -13.75
N ASN A 146 12.61 2.51 -14.96
CA ASN A 146 12.42 3.60 -15.91
C ASN A 146 10.99 3.59 -16.54
N PRO A 147 10.50 4.73 -17.05
CA PRO A 147 9.14 4.82 -17.60
C PRO A 147 8.83 3.85 -18.75
N VAL A 148 9.82 3.49 -19.58
CA VAL A 148 9.65 2.52 -20.67
C VAL A 148 9.37 1.14 -20.10
N MET A 149 10.14 0.72 -19.09
CA MET A 149 9.91 -0.55 -18.40
C MET A 149 8.58 -0.56 -17.65
N LEU A 150 8.25 0.52 -16.94
CA LEU A 150 7.00 0.61 -16.18
C LEU A 150 5.76 0.55 -17.11
N ARG A 151 5.85 1.07 -18.34
CA ARG A 151 4.80 0.96 -19.38
C ARG A 151 4.47 -0.47 -19.79
N THR A 152 5.38 -1.42 -19.58
CA THR A 152 5.11 -2.83 -19.90
C THR A 152 4.28 -3.53 -18.81
N VAL A 153 4.22 -2.94 -17.61
CA VAL A 153 3.61 -3.55 -16.42
C VAL A 153 2.34 -2.82 -16.00
N TYR A 154 2.37 -1.49 -16.04
CA TYR A 154 1.33 -0.61 -15.52
C TYR A 154 0.54 0.07 -16.64
N ASP A 155 -0.76 0.28 -16.40
CA ASP A 155 -1.62 1.08 -17.26
C ASP A 155 -1.17 2.55 -17.37
N ARG A 156 -1.51 3.19 -18.50
CA ARG A 156 -1.14 4.58 -18.82
C ARG A 156 -1.62 5.59 -17.78
N THR A 157 -2.77 5.33 -17.17
CA THR A 157 -3.33 6.21 -16.13
C THR A 157 -2.52 6.15 -14.83
N PHE A 158 -2.14 4.95 -14.37
CA PHE A 158 -1.26 4.77 -13.21
C PHE A 158 0.11 5.41 -13.45
N LEU A 159 0.64 5.33 -14.66
CA LEU A 159 1.92 5.97 -14.98
C LEU A 159 1.91 7.51 -14.88
N LYS A 160 0.73 8.15 -14.92
CA LYS A 160 0.64 9.61 -14.71
C LYS A 160 0.95 10.00 -13.27
N VAL A 161 0.72 9.10 -12.30
CA VAL A 161 1.03 9.37 -10.89
C VAL A 161 2.46 8.98 -10.50
N VAL A 162 3.14 8.20 -11.35
CA VAL A 162 4.55 7.83 -11.12
C VAL A 162 5.43 9.07 -11.37
N PRO A 163 6.19 9.53 -10.36
CA PRO A 163 6.96 10.76 -10.49
C PRO A 163 8.13 10.60 -11.47
N PRO A 164 8.59 11.70 -12.10
CA PRO A 164 9.81 11.69 -12.89
C PRO A 164 11.01 11.20 -12.07
N ARG A 165 11.96 10.52 -12.72
CA ARG A 165 13.14 9.92 -12.03
C ARG A 165 12.72 9.05 -10.85
N PHE A 166 11.73 8.17 -11.07
CA PHE A 166 11.19 7.29 -10.03
C PHE A 166 12.28 6.45 -9.33
N ASP A 167 13.39 6.14 -10.00
CA ASP A 167 14.59 5.55 -9.42
C ASP A 167 15.17 6.35 -8.24
N ARG A 168 15.25 7.68 -8.39
CA ARG A 168 15.71 8.58 -7.34
C ARG A 168 14.67 8.73 -6.25
N VAL A 169 13.41 8.82 -6.63
CA VAL A 169 12.30 8.93 -5.67
C VAL A 169 12.25 7.70 -4.76
N MET A 170 12.26 6.49 -5.33
CA MET A 170 12.25 5.25 -4.56
C MET A 170 13.49 5.14 -3.66
N ARG A 171 14.67 5.53 -4.12
CA ARG A 171 15.88 5.58 -3.27
C ARG A 171 15.71 6.51 -2.07
N ARG A 172 15.18 7.71 -2.28
CA ARG A 172 14.91 8.67 -1.19
C ARG A 172 13.90 8.10 -0.19
N ARG A 173 12.83 7.46 -0.66
CA ARG A 173 11.82 6.83 0.22
C ARG A 173 12.42 5.70 1.05
N LEU A 174 13.24 4.85 0.44
CA LEU A 174 13.97 3.78 1.12
C LEU A 174 14.91 4.34 2.20
N GLU A 175 15.77 5.28 1.81
CA GLU A 175 16.74 5.93 2.71
C GLU A 175 16.04 6.60 3.91
N ARG A 176 14.97 7.35 3.66
CA ARG A 176 14.15 7.98 4.70
C ARG A 176 13.58 6.96 5.69
N CYS A 177 13.11 5.81 5.21
CA CYS A 177 12.63 4.77 6.11
C CYS A 177 13.78 4.21 6.95
N PHE A 178 14.92 3.90 6.34
CA PHE A 178 16.07 3.32 7.04
C PHE A 178 16.69 4.27 8.07
N SER A 179 16.53 5.58 7.90
CA SER A 179 16.98 6.59 8.87
C SER A 179 16.01 6.83 10.03
N ILE A 180 14.79 6.29 9.98
CA ILE A 180 13.75 6.53 10.99
C ILE A 180 13.38 5.24 11.72
N HIS A 181 13.20 4.15 10.97
CA HIS A 181 12.65 2.90 11.48
C HIS A 181 13.72 1.83 11.62
N PRO A 182 13.85 1.17 12.79
CA PRO A 182 14.72 0.01 12.94
C PRO A 182 14.32 -1.12 11.96
N ASN A 183 15.27 -1.56 11.13
CA ASN A 183 15.06 -2.59 10.14
C ASN A 183 14.68 -3.92 10.78
N ARG A 184 15.30 -4.23 11.93
CA ARG A 184 15.07 -5.49 12.67
C ARG A 184 13.62 -5.68 13.04
N THR A 185 12.86 -4.60 13.25
CA THR A 185 11.44 -4.64 13.64
C THR A 185 10.49 -4.22 12.52
N ASN A 186 10.98 -3.73 11.38
CA ASN A 186 10.16 -3.30 10.24
C ASN A 186 9.79 -4.48 9.31
N PRO A 187 8.57 -5.05 9.37
CA PRO A 187 8.22 -6.21 8.55
C PRO A 187 8.20 -5.91 7.04
N TYR A 188 7.91 -4.67 6.66
CA TYR A 188 7.85 -4.27 5.26
C TYR A 188 9.24 -4.28 4.61
N ALA A 189 10.29 -3.93 5.37
CA ALA A 189 11.67 -4.00 4.89
C ALA A 189 12.09 -5.43 4.57
N TRP A 190 11.77 -6.38 5.45
CA TRP A 190 12.06 -7.80 5.27
C TRP A 190 11.35 -8.37 4.03
N ARG A 191 10.05 -8.08 3.90
CA ARG A 191 9.27 -8.56 2.74
C ARG A 191 9.73 -7.91 1.44
N LEU A 192 10.02 -6.61 1.43
CA LEU A 192 10.45 -5.90 0.22
C LEU A 192 11.80 -6.43 -0.28
N LEU A 193 12.81 -6.49 0.59
CA LEU A 193 14.20 -6.77 0.21
C LEU A 193 14.51 -8.27 0.14
N LEU A 194 14.01 -9.07 1.08
CA LEU A 194 14.30 -10.52 1.13
C LEU A 194 13.15 -11.41 0.69
N GLY A 195 11.92 -10.87 0.62
CA GLY A 195 10.73 -11.65 0.26
C GLY A 195 10.31 -12.66 1.33
N VAL A 196 10.67 -12.40 2.59
CA VAL A 196 10.34 -13.24 3.75
C VAL A 196 9.70 -12.39 4.82
N ASP A 197 8.86 -13.01 5.65
CA ASP A 197 8.38 -12.36 6.87
C ASP A 197 9.55 -12.15 7.85
N ARG A 198 9.41 -11.13 8.70
CA ARG A 198 10.40 -10.84 9.72
C ARG A 198 10.46 -12.00 10.72
N PRO A 199 11.64 -12.35 11.29
CA PRO A 199 11.72 -13.35 12.35
C PRO A 199 10.77 -13.05 13.51
N GLY A 200 9.98 -14.04 13.93
CA GLY A 200 8.95 -13.89 14.97
C GLY A 200 7.70 -13.13 14.54
N GLU A 201 7.56 -12.81 13.25
CA GLU A 201 6.32 -12.29 12.71
C GLU A 201 5.33 -13.44 12.49
N HIS A 202 4.14 -13.27 13.04
CA HIS A 202 3.04 -14.20 12.84
C HIS A 202 2.01 -13.55 11.94
N PRO A 203 1.43 -14.28 10.97
CA PRO A 203 0.29 -13.79 10.23
C PRO A 203 -0.81 -13.33 11.18
N ILE A 204 -1.49 -12.27 10.80
CA ILE A 204 -2.73 -11.85 11.44
C ILE A 204 -3.78 -12.97 11.20
N ALA A 205 -3.82 -13.97 12.08
CA ALA A 205 -4.78 -15.09 12.08
C ALA A 205 -5.97 -14.84 13.05
N GLY A 206 -7.22 -14.84 12.56
CA GLY A 206 -8.44 -14.66 13.37
C GLY A 206 -8.56 -13.24 13.99
N VAL A 207 -9.71 -12.61 14.10
CA VAL A 207 -11.10 -13.05 14.14
C VAL A 207 -11.90 -12.11 13.22
N ALA A 208 -12.73 -12.68 12.35
CA ALA A 208 -13.45 -12.00 11.28
C ALA A 208 -14.81 -11.41 11.72
N GLU A 209 -15.04 -11.24 13.02
CA GLU A 209 -16.38 -10.92 13.53
C GLU A 209 -16.86 -9.52 13.15
N ARG A 210 -15.94 -8.61 12.84
CA ARG A 210 -16.25 -7.19 12.58
C ARG A 210 -15.78 -6.72 11.21
N ILE A 211 -15.75 -7.61 10.21
CA ILE A 211 -15.38 -7.23 8.84
C ILE A 211 -16.51 -7.62 7.88
N GLU A 212 -17.16 -6.60 7.33
CA GLU A 212 -18.10 -6.73 6.23
C GLU A 212 -17.35 -6.56 4.90
N LEU A 213 -17.41 -7.57 4.03
CA LEU A 213 -16.78 -7.54 2.71
C LEU A 213 -17.79 -7.19 1.62
N ILE A 214 -17.56 -6.08 0.92
CA ILE A 214 -18.41 -5.62 -0.17
C ILE A 214 -17.66 -5.62 -1.49
N GLN A 215 -18.20 -6.35 -2.47
CA GLN A 215 -17.74 -6.21 -3.85
C GLN A 215 -18.44 -5.02 -4.49
N GLY A 216 -17.69 -3.98 -4.84
CA GLY A 216 -18.28 -2.80 -5.47
C GLY A 216 -17.33 -1.64 -5.66
N ASP A 217 -17.82 -0.62 -6.35
CA ASP A 217 -17.16 0.67 -6.45
C ASP A 217 -17.28 1.45 -5.14
N ALA A 218 -16.15 1.97 -4.64
CA ALA A 218 -16.09 2.68 -3.36
C ALA A 218 -17.00 3.91 -3.33
N ALA A 219 -16.94 4.75 -4.37
CA ALA A 219 -17.79 5.93 -4.46
C ALA A 219 -19.27 5.54 -4.50
N THR A 220 -19.64 4.58 -5.35
CA THR A 220 -21.02 4.07 -5.44
C THR A 220 -21.52 3.49 -4.12
N TYR A 221 -20.68 2.79 -3.36
CA TYR A 221 -21.06 2.24 -2.06
C TYR A 221 -21.30 3.36 -1.05
N LEU A 222 -20.36 4.31 -0.93
CA LEU A 222 -20.47 5.42 0.02
C LEU A 222 -21.65 6.35 -0.29
N GLU A 223 -21.97 6.59 -1.57
CA GLU A 223 -23.14 7.37 -2.00
C GLU A 223 -24.48 6.75 -1.55
N ARG A 224 -24.52 5.42 -1.44
CA ARG A 224 -25.72 4.68 -0.97
C ARG A 224 -25.81 4.56 0.54
N CYS A 225 -24.72 4.84 1.24
CA CYS A 225 -24.71 4.83 2.70
C CYS A 225 -25.48 6.03 3.25
N GLY A 226 -26.03 5.87 4.45
CA GLY A 226 -26.61 6.98 5.19
C GLY A 226 -25.56 8.09 5.43
N LYS A 227 -26.01 9.33 5.59
CA LYS A 227 -25.13 10.41 6.04
C LYS A 227 -24.51 10.04 7.39
N GLN A 228 -23.27 10.47 7.64
CA GLN A 228 -22.61 10.28 8.94
C GLN A 228 -22.59 8.82 9.43
N SER A 229 -22.23 7.90 8.52
CA SER A 229 -22.16 6.45 8.77
C SER A 229 -20.81 5.96 9.30
N PHE A 230 -19.72 6.69 9.05
CA PHE A 230 -18.35 6.23 9.33
C PHE A 230 -17.57 7.22 10.20
N ASP A 231 -16.78 6.66 11.10
CA ASP A 231 -15.85 7.36 11.99
C ASP A 231 -14.43 7.45 11.41
N GLY A 232 -14.16 6.74 10.32
CA GLY A 232 -12.87 6.83 9.62
C GLY A 232 -12.85 6.15 8.26
N PHE A 233 -11.88 6.54 7.43
CA PHE A 233 -11.74 6.06 6.05
C PHE A 233 -10.28 5.75 5.75
N THR A 234 -9.96 4.55 5.26
CA THR A 234 -8.63 4.23 4.72
C THR A 234 -8.71 4.04 3.21
N LEU A 235 -8.07 4.97 2.48
CA LEU A 235 -8.15 5.15 1.04
C LEU A 235 -6.74 5.13 0.44
N SER A 236 -6.14 3.94 0.39
CA SER A 236 -4.82 3.76 -0.21
C SER A 236 -4.94 3.51 -1.70
N ASN A 237 -4.18 4.27 -2.51
CA ASN A 237 -4.02 4.18 -3.97
C ASN A 237 -5.29 4.22 -4.83
N ILE A 238 -6.49 4.27 -4.27
CA ILE A 238 -7.73 4.25 -5.03
C ILE A 238 -7.85 5.44 -6.00
N LEU A 239 -7.27 6.58 -5.63
CA LEU A 239 -7.21 7.77 -6.47
C LEU A 239 -6.11 7.69 -7.54
N ASP A 240 -5.12 6.82 -7.35
CA ASP A 240 -3.99 6.67 -8.27
C ASP A 240 -4.46 6.10 -9.61
N GLY A 241 -4.27 6.88 -10.67
CA GLY A 241 -4.70 6.51 -12.02
C GLY A 241 -6.20 6.69 -12.29
N THR A 242 -6.95 7.31 -11.41
CA THR A 242 -8.35 7.70 -11.71
C THR A 242 -8.43 9.07 -12.36
N GLU A 243 -9.53 9.32 -13.08
CA GLU A 243 -9.84 10.66 -13.58
C GLU A 243 -10.22 11.59 -12.42
N GLN A 244 -9.94 12.88 -12.57
CA GLN A 244 -10.22 13.89 -11.54
C GLN A 244 -11.69 13.86 -11.09
N ALA A 245 -12.64 13.72 -12.03
CA ALA A 245 -14.06 13.64 -11.72
C ALA A 245 -14.43 12.46 -10.80
N TYR A 246 -13.74 11.32 -10.94
CA TYR A 246 -13.94 10.20 -10.01
C TYR A 246 -13.42 10.52 -8.62
N GLY A 247 -12.24 11.14 -8.52
CA GLY A 247 -11.68 11.56 -7.24
C GLY A 247 -12.57 12.57 -6.51
N GLU A 248 -13.09 13.57 -7.21
CA GLU A 248 -14.03 14.56 -6.67
C GLU A 248 -15.31 13.88 -6.17
N ARG A 249 -15.88 12.98 -6.97
CA ARG A 249 -17.06 12.18 -6.60
C ARG A 249 -16.80 11.33 -5.35
N LEU A 250 -15.69 10.60 -5.30
CA LEU A 250 -15.34 9.77 -4.15
C LEU A 250 -15.18 10.61 -2.89
N MET A 251 -14.44 11.72 -2.96
CA MET A 251 -14.23 12.59 -1.80
C MET A 251 -15.52 13.29 -1.35
N ALA A 252 -16.44 13.61 -2.27
CA ALA A 252 -17.77 14.08 -1.89
C ALA A 252 -18.57 13.01 -1.12
N ALA A 253 -18.54 11.76 -1.58
CA ALA A 253 -19.20 10.65 -0.90
C ALA A 253 -18.59 10.34 0.48
N VAL A 254 -17.25 10.45 0.62
CA VAL A 254 -16.54 10.37 1.91
C VAL A 254 -17.06 11.45 2.85
N ARG A 255 -17.06 12.73 2.43
CA ARG A 255 -17.54 13.84 3.28
C ARG A 255 -19.01 13.69 3.70
N GLN A 256 -19.87 13.22 2.80
CA GLN A 256 -21.29 12.99 3.10
C GLN A 256 -21.48 11.89 4.14
N SER A 257 -20.69 10.83 4.06
CA SER A 257 -20.80 9.65 4.92
C SER A 257 -19.95 9.74 6.20
N ALA A 258 -19.11 10.76 6.32
CA ALA A 258 -18.28 11.03 7.49
C ALA A 258 -19.10 11.56 8.68
N ARG A 259 -18.88 10.98 9.86
CA ARG A 259 -19.36 11.53 11.14
C ARG A 259 -18.57 12.78 11.52
N PRO A 260 -19.12 13.67 12.37
CA PRO A 260 -18.34 14.74 12.97
C PRO A 260 -17.07 14.19 13.63
N GLY A 261 -15.91 14.71 13.24
CA GLY A 261 -14.61 14.27 13.74
C GLY A 261 -14.04 13.01 13.09
N ALA A 262 -14.69 12.46 12.06
CA ALA A 262 -14.12 11.36 11.29
C ALA A 262 -12.83 11.78 10.58
N LEU A 263 -11.90 10.84 10.41
CA LEU A 263 -10.63 11.08 9.73
C LEU A 263 -10.47 10.16 8.52
N ALA A 264 -9.91 10.68 7.43
CA ALA A 264 -9.50 9.92 6.27
C ALA A 264 -7.97 9.80 6.23
N VAL A 265 -7.47 8.57 6.12
CA VAL A 265 -6.08 8.26 5.79
C VAL A 265 -6.02 7.97 4.30
N LEU A 266 -5.33 8.84 3.56
CA LEU A 266 -5.12 8.68 2.11
C LEU A 266 -3.65 8.36 1.84
N ARG A 267 -3.41 7.45 0.89
CA ARG A 267 -2.06 7.16 0.40
C ARG A 267 -2.00 7.25 -1.12
N SER A 268 -0.93 7.85 -1.64
CA SER A 268 -0.68 7.92 -3.08
C SER A 268 0.80 7.66 -3.40
N PHE A 269 1.02 7.09 -4.58
CA PHE A 269 2.36 6.99 -5.17
C PHE A 269 2.92 8.35 -5.63
N ALA A 270 2.07 9.37 -5.81
CA ALA A 270 2.49 10.72 -6.19
C ALA A 270 3.40 11.34 -5.12
N GLU A 271 4.29 12.25 -5.56
CA GLU A 271 5.12 13.02 -4.62
C GLU A 271 4.30 14.18 -4.01
N PRO A 272 4.57 14.56 -2.76
CA PRO A 272 3.96 15.73 -2.13
C PRO A 272 4.28 17.00 -2.93
N ALA A 273 3.32 17.94 -2.97
CA ALA A 273 3.62 19.28 -3.45
C ALA A 273 4.67 19.95 -2.54
N PRO A 274 5.54 20.84 -3.07
CA PRO A 274 6.51 21.56 -2.24
C PRO A 274 5.86 22.23 -1.02
N GLY A 275 6.46 22.07 0.15
CA GLY A 275 5.94 22.61 1.42
C GLY A 275 4.82 21.79 2.08
N THR A 276 4.36 20.69 1.46
CA THR A 276 3.41 19.78 2.10
C THR A 276 4.12 18.95 3.17
N ALA A 277 3.50 18.83 4.35
CA ALA A 277 4.02 18.00 5.43
C ALA A 277 4.11 16.53 5.02
N THR A 278 5.25 15.90 5.29
CA THR A 278 5.53 14.49 4.98
C THR A 278 5.55 13.57 6.20
N GLU A 279 5.20 14.09 7.37
CA GLU A 279 5.30 13.39 8.66
C GLU A 279 4.62 12.01 8.64
N TRP A 280 3.41 11.90 8.08
CA TRP A 280 2.71 10.62 7.99
C TRP A 280 3.36 9.65 6.99
N ALA A 281 3.94 10.17 5.90
CA ALA A 281 4.68 9.35 4.93
C ALA A 281 6.05 8.91 5.47
N GLU A 282 6.58 9.62 6.47
CA GLU A 282 7.75 9.25 7.25
C GLU A 282 7.42 8.19 8.29
N ARG A 283 6.23 8.24 8.90
CA ARG A 283 5.75 7.23 9.86
C ARG A 283 5.37 5.90 9.20
N ASP A 284 4.92 5.91 7.94
CA ASP A 284 4.57 4.68 7.23
C ASP A 284 5.82 3.84 6.91
N ARG A 285 5.93 2.67 7.55
CA ARG A 285 7.08 1.76 7.42
C ARG A 285 7.17 1.03 6.07
N SER A 286 6.16 1.12 5.20
CA SER A 286 6.09 0.38 3.93
C SER A 286 6.98 0.97 2.82
N MET A 287 7.39 2.24 2.97
CA MET A 287 8.37 2.93 2.12
C MET A 287 7.96 3.12 0.66
N LEU A 288 6.74 2.73 0.28
CA LEU A 288 6.26 2.82 -1.09
C LEU A 288 5.56 4.14 -1.40
N TRP A 289 5.02 4.80 -0.39
CA TRP A 289 4.13 5.95 -0.56
C TRP A 289 4.90 7.26 -0.66
N GLY A 290 4.48 8.12 -1.59
CA GLY A 290 5.01 9.47 -1.68
C GLY A 290 4.30 10.40 -0.74
N THR A 291 2.97 10.28 -0.70
CA THR A 291 2.11 10.94 0.27
C THR A 291 1.37 9.91 1.10
N VAL A 292 1.31 10.20 2.40
CA VAL A 292 0.33 9.67 3.34
C VAL A 292 -0.22 10.90 4.03
N SER A 293 -1.54 11.09 4.01
CA SER A 293 -2.18 12.25 4.60
C SER A 293 -3.34 11.82 5.48
N VAL A 294 -3.47 12.50 6.62
CA VAL A 294 -4.60 12.37 7.53
C VAL A 294 -5.41 13.65 7.44
N THR A 295 -6.65 13.56 6.99
CA THR A 295 -7.52 14.72 6.79
C THR A 295 -8.86 14.52 7.50
N PRO A 296 -9.45 15.57 8.07
CA PRO A 296 -10.87 15.56 8.45
C PRO A 296 -11.81 15.34 7.26
#